data_AF-A0A9D9ZIA2-F1
#
_entry.id   AF-A0A9D9ZIA2-F1
#
_cell.length_a   1.000
_cell.length_b   1.000
_cell.length_c   1.000
_cell.angle_alpha   90.00
_cell.angle_beta   90.00
_cell.angle_gamma   90.00
#
_symmetry.space_group_name_H-M   'P 1'
#
loop_
_entity.id
_entity.type
_entity.pdbx_description
1 polymer ?
#
loop_
_entity_poly.entity_id
_entity_poly.type
_entity_poly.pdbx_seq_one_letter_code
_entity_poly.pdbx_strand_id
1 'polypeptide(L)'
;MKIKSFLLIQVIILILSCENKANAQIKIEEKKSEIIKNEVNEKMKVLMKVNGKNYNVELLKTKAAKDFYNMLPLKMKLTDYARAEKVSDLGKKFNLDISDSPKSSAGKPGDISLYAPWGNIAIFYNNGPYASGLVKLGHILEGGKWLEDYKNDFEVTFEKNE
;
A
#
# COMPACT_ATOMS: atom_id res chain seq x y z
N MET A 1 52.61 43.10 -24.76
CA MET A 1 52.06 42.42 -23.56
C MET A 1 50.53 42.23 -23.71
N LYS A 2 50.05 41.35 -24.60
CA LYS A 2 48.60 41.13 -24.87
C LYS A 2 48.14 39.67 -24.67
N ILE A 3 49.03 38.77 -24.27
CA ILE A 3 48.78 37.32 -24.20
C ILE A 3 48.13 36.89 -22.87
N LYS A 4 48.30 37.68 -21.78
CA LYS A 4 47.70 37.36 -20.47
C LYS A 4 46.17 37.55 -20.42
N SER A 5 45.59 38.36 -21.31
CA SER A 5 44.15 38.66 -21.32
C SER A 5 43.32 37.59 -22.05
N PHE A 6 43.88 36.96 -23.10
CA PHE A 6 43.15 35.97 -23.91
C PHE A 6 43.01 34.61 -23.20
N LEU A 7 44.03 34.20 -22.43
CA LEU A 7 44.01 32.99 -21.62
C LEU A 7 42.97 33.05 -20.48
N LEU A 8 42.71 34.23 -19.91
CA LEU A 8 41.77 34.38 -18.81
C LEU A 8 40.31 34.22 -19.27
N ILE A 9 39.97 34.72 -20.47
CA ILE A 9 38.61 34.64 -21.03
C ILE A 9 38.25 33.19 -21.40
N GLN A 10 39.18 32.40 -21.95
CA GLN A 10 38.93 30.99 -22.29
C GLN A 10 38.65 30.12 -21.05
N VAL A 11 39.31 30.41 -19.92
CA VAL A 11 39.08 29.70 -18.66
C VAL A 11 37.70 30.01 -18.08
N ILE A 12 37.24 31.27 -18.13
CA ILE A 12 35.90 31.67 -17.66
C ILE A 12 34.79 30.98 -18.47
N ILE A 13 34.91 30.89 -19.80
CA ILE A 13 33.94 30.20 -20.65
C ILE A 13 33.86 28.69 -20.33
N LEU A 14 35.00 28.06 -20.02
CA LEU A 14 35.04 26.66 -19.62
C LEU A 14 34.38 26.41 -18.26
N ILE A 15 34.58 27.32 -17.29
CA ILE A 15 33.94 27.25 -15.96
C ILE A 15 32.42 27.42 -16.10
N LEU A 16 31.97 28.47 -16.81
CA LEU A 16 30.54 28.72 -17.06
C LEU A 16 29.85 27.56 -17.81
N SER A 17 30.57 26.90 -18.72
CA SER A 17 30.08 25.72 -19.44
C SER A 17 29.94 24.49 -18.53
N CYS A 18 30.89 24.27 -17.61
CA CYS A 18 30.81 23.17 -16.65
C CYS A 18 29.66 23.36 -15.64
N GLU A 19 29.45 24.57 -15.12
CA GLU A 19 28.36 24.88 -14.19
C GLU A 19 26.98 24.62 -14.80
N ASN A 20 26.77 25.04 -16.06
CA ASN A 20 25.52 24.80 -16.77
C ASN A 20 25.23 23.30 -16.98
N LYS A 21 26.26 22.50 -17.29
CA LYS A 21 26.10 21.04 -17.45
C LYS A 21 25.76 20.35 -16.14
N ALA A 22 26.43 20.72 -15.04
CA ALA A 22 26.15 20.18 -13.71
C ALA A 22 24.72 20.52 -13.24
N ASN A 23 24.28 21.76 -13.42
CA ASN A 23 22.92 22.19 -13.05
C ASN A 23 21.82 21.47 -13.85
N ALA A 24 22.05 21.21 -15.14
CA ALA A 24 21.11 20.44 -15.95
C ALA A 24 21.02 18.98 -15.46
N GLN A 25 22.14 18.38 -15.08
CA GLN A 25 22.20 17.00 -14.60
C GLN A 25 21.50 16.83 -13.24
N ILE A 26 21.70 17.77 -12.31
CA ILE A 26 20.99 17.81 -11.01
C ILE A 26 19.48 17.89 -11.23
N LYS A 27 19.03 18.78 -12.14
CA LYS A 27 17.60 18.96 -12.44
C LYS A 27 16.96 17.72 -13.06
N ILE A 28 17.72 16.93 -13.83
CA ILE A 28 17.28 15.65 -14.39
C ILE A 28 17.16 14.59 -13.29
N GLU A 29 18.11 14.53 -12.36
CA GLU A 29 18.08 13.58 -11.24
C GLU A 29 16.94 13.89 -10.25
N GLU A 30 16.70 15.16 -9.94
CA GLU A 30 15.56 15.59 -9.13
C GLU A 30 14.24 15.20 -9.80
N LYS A 31 14.07 15.51 -11.09
CA LYS A 31 12.87 15.17 -11.86
C LYS A 31 12.68 13.66 -12.01
N LYS A 32 13.76 12.89 -12.16
CA LYS A 32 13.74 11.43 -12.17
C LYS A 32 13.37 10.86 -10.79
N SER A 33 13.87 11.45 -9.71
CA SER A 33 13.49 11.07 -8.34
C SER A 33 12.00 11.35 -8.06
N GLU A 34 11.45 12.42 -8.64
CA GLU A 34 10.05 12.80 -8.52
C GLU A 34 9.15 11.91 -9.38
N ILE A 35 9.54 11.60 -10.63
CA ILE A 35 8.84 10.63 -11.49
C ILE A 35 8.84 9.24 -10.85
N ILE A 36 9.99 8.78 -10.35
CA ILE A 36 10.09 7.49 -9.63
C ILE A 36 9.25 7.53 -8.36
N LYS A 37 9.26 8.63 -7.59
CA LYS A 37 8.36 8.77 -6.44
C LYS A 37 6.89 8.71 -6.85
N ASN A 38 6.50 9.33 -7.96
CA ASN A 38 5.11 9.33 -8.43
C ASN A 38 4.66 7.97 -8.99
N GLU A 39 5.50 7.29 -9.78
CA GLU A 39 5.25 5.91 -10.24
C GLU A 39 5.26 4.90 -9.08
N VAL A 40 6.09 5.15 -8.06
CA VAL A 40 6.12 4.33 -6.82
C VAL A 40 5.00 4.74 -5.84
N ASN A 41 4.32 5.86 -6.01
CA ASN A 41 3.30 6.35 -5.06
C ASN A 41 1.85 6.25 -5.56
N GLU A 42 1.58 5.51 -6.64
CA GLU A 42 0.26 4.91 -6.82
C GLU A 42 0.05 3.82 -5.77
N LYS A 43 -0.25 4.25 -4.55
CA LYS A 43 -0.83 3.39 -3.53
C LYS A 43 -2.27 3.12 -3.94
N MET A 44 -2.66 1.84 -3.94
CA MET A 44 -4.05 1.45 -4.10
C MET A 44 -4.79 1.87 -2.82
N LYS A 45 -5.34 3.08 -2.85
CA LYS A 45 -6.11 3.63 -1.74
C LYS A 45 -7.51 3.05 -1.77
N VAL A 46 -7.95 2.55 -0.63
CA VAL A 46 -9.25 1.93 -0.45
C VAL A 46 -9.95 2.63 0.70
N LEU A 47 -11.26 2.81 0.57
CA LEU A 47 -12.13 3.29 1.62
C LEU A 47 -12.91 2.11 2.18
N MET A 48 -12.78 1.87 3.49
CA MET A 48 -13.58 0.90 4.20
C MET A 48 -14.71 1.62 4.94
N LYS A 49 -15.95 1.27 4.62
CA LYS A 49 -17.17 1.88 5.17
C LYS A 49 -17.85 0.94 6.15
N VAL A 50 -18.07 1.41 7.38
CA VAL A 50 -18.79 0.67 8.42
C VAL A 50 -19.73 1.63 9.14
N ASN A 51 -21.04 1.32 9.16
CA ASN A 51 -22.07 2.11 9.85
C ASN A 51 -21.97 3.63 9.60
N GLY A 52 -21.73 4.03 8.34
CA GLY A 52 -21.60 5.44 7.94
C GLY A 52 -20.27 6.11 8.30
N LYS A 53 -19.33 5.38 8.91
CA LYS A 53 -17.95 5.83 9.13
C LYS A 53 -17.04 5.32 8.02
N ASN A 54 -16.03 6.12 7.70
CA ASN A 54 -15.04 5.85 6.68
C ASN A 54 -13.67 5.65 7.34
N TYR A 55 -12.95 4.62 6.89
CA TYR A 55 -11.61 4.27 7.34
C TYR A 55 -10.70 4.11 6.13
N ASN A 56 -9.53 4.71 6.16
CA ASN A 56 -8.59 4.63 5.05
C ASN A 56 -7.82 3.31 5.11
N VAL A 57 -7.75 2.63 3.97
CA VAL A 57 -7.01 1.39 3.82
C VAL A 57 -5.92 1.59 2.78
N GLU A 58 -4.69 1.21 3.15
CA GLU A 58 -3.59 1.07 2.21
C GLU A 58 -3.38 -0.41 1.89
N LEU A 59 -3.52 -0.77 0.62
CA LEU A 59 -3.19 -2.10 0.15
C LEU A 59 -1.71 -2.23 -0.21
N LEU A 60 -1.16 -3.42 -0.01
CA LEU A 60 0.20 -3.77 -0.42
C LEU A 60 0.29 -3.86 -1.95
N LYS A 61 1.52 -3.85 -2.48
CA LYS A 61 1.79 -4.00 -3.92
C LYS A 61 1.96 -5.46 -4.37
N THR A 62 1.40 -6.40 -3.62
CA THR A 62 1.39 -7.84 -3.93
C THR A 62 0.29 -8.17 -4.93
N LYS A 63 0.42 -9.29 -5.65
CA LYS A 63 -0.63 -9.77 -6.56
C LYS A 63 -1.98 -10.00 -5.86
N ALA A 64 -1.98 -10.64 -4.70
CA ALA A 64 -3.21 -10.88 -3.93
C ALA A 64 -3.93 -9.57 -3.56
N ALA A 65 -3.19 -8.55 -3.13
CA ALA A 65 -3.77 -7.23 -2.84
C ALA A 65 -4.34 -6.54 -4.08
N LYS A 66 -3.71 -6.69 -5.26
CA LYS A 66 -4.24 -6.17 -6.53
C LYS A 66 -5.52 -6.89 -6.95
N ASP A 67 -5.56 -8.22 -6.79
CA ASP A 67 -6.76 -9.00 -7.06
C ASP A 67 -7.91 -8.57 -6.14
N PHE A 68 -7.64 -8.36 -4.86
CA PHE A 68 -8.61 -7.83 -3.90
C PHE A 68 -9.10 -6.43 -4.31
N TYR A 69 -8.19 -5.53 -4.72
CA TYR A 69 -8.54 -4.19 -5.20
C TYR A 69 -9.45 -4.21 -6.44
N ASN A 70 -9.22 -5.16 -7.35
CA ASN A 70 -10.03 -5.33 -8.56
C ASN A 70 -11.44 -5.85 -8.27
N MET A 71 -11.69 -6.41 -7.09
CA MET A 71 -13.02 -6.84 -6.65
C MET A 71 -13.88 -5.68 -6.12
N LEU A 72 -13.31 -4.49 -5.91
CA LEU A 72 -14.03 -3.37 -5.33
C LEU A 72 -14.99 -2.73 -6.36
N PRO A 73 -16.23 -2.36 -5.98
CA PRO A 73 -16.74 -2.34 -4.61
C PRO A 73 -17.14 -3.72 -4.08
N LEU A 74 -16.78 -4.01 -2.83
CA LEU A 74 -17.02 -5.31 -2.19
C LEU A 74 -17.72 -5.12 -0.85
N LYS A 75 -18.96 -5.59 -0.76
CA LYS A 75 -19.75 -5.61 0.48
C LYS A 75 -19.69 -7.00 1.11
N MET A 76 -19.43 -7.08 2.41
CA MET A 76 -19.36 -8.33 3.14
C MET A 76 -19.88 -8.20 4.58
N LYS A 77 -20.28 -9.32 5.17
CA LYS A 77 -20.74 -9.41 6.56
C LYS A 77 -19.62 -9.98 7.40
N LEU A 78 -19.17 -9.24 8.41
CA LEU A 78 -18.10 -9.62 9.31
C LEU A 78 -18.64 -10.22 10.60
N THR A 79 -18.02 -11.32 11.03
CA THR A 79 -18.30 -12.02 12.30
C THR A 79 -17.05 -12.06 13.17
N ASP A 80 -17.21 -11.96 14.49
CA ASP A 80 -16.08 -12.07 15.41
C ASP A 80 -15.51 -13.49 15.45
N TYR A 81 -14.18 -13.60 15.41
CA TYR A 81 -13.50 -14.87 15.55
C TYR A 81 -12.30 -14.75 16.49
N ALA A 82 -12.21 -15.74 17.39
CA ALA A 82 -11.14 -15.90 18.37
C ALA A 82 -10.81 -14.65 19.22
N ARG A 83 -11.72 -13.67 19.31
CA ARG A 83 -11.52 -12.38 19.99
C ARG A 83 -10.27 -11.61 19.49
N ALA A 84 -9.89 -11.83 18.23
CA ALA A 84 -8.70 -11.23 17.64
C ALA A 84 -8.96 -10.61 16.27
N GLU A 85 -9.91 -11.17 15.52
CA GLU A 85 -10.19 -10.80 14.15
C GLU A 85 -11.69 -10.79 13.87
N LYS A 86 -12.06 -10.02 12.86
CA LYS A 86 -13.38 -10.06 12.21
C LYS A 86 -13.21 -10.76 10.87
N VAL A 87 -14.00 -11.79 10.61
CA VAL A 87 -13.85 -12.63 9.41
C VAL A 87 -15.09 -12.58 8.53
N SER A 88 -14.88 -12.76 7.22
CA SER A 88 -15.93 -13.03 6.25
C SER A 88 -15.41 -13.96 5.19
N ASP A 89 -16.19 -14.96 4.80
CA ASP A 89 -15.92 -15.74 3.61
C ASP A 89 -15.97 -14.83 2.38
N LEU A 90 -15.00 -14.95 1.47
CA LEU A 90 -15.18 -14.43 0.11
C LEU A 90 -16.03 -15.42 -0.70
N GLY A 91 -16.05 -16.69 -0.31
CA GLY A 91 -16.71 -17.77 -1.02
C GLY A 91 -15.78 -18.47 -2.02
N LYS A 92 -16.12 -19.70 -2.41
CA LYS A 92 -15.24 -20.60 -3.20
C LYS A 92 -14.84 -20.10 -4.60
N LYS A 93 -15.41 -19.00 -5.08
CA LYS A 93 -15.14 -18.45 -6.42
C LYS A 93 -13.94 -17.51 -6.46
N PHE A 94 -13.38 -17.12 -5.32
CA PHE A 94 -12.36 -16.08 -5.25
C PHE A 94 -11.00 -16.67 -4.90
N ASN A 95 -10.21 -16.98 -5.93
CA ASN A 95 -8.81 -17.33 -5.79
C ASN A 95 -7.98 -16.09 -6.09
N LEU A 96 -7.43 -15.46 -5.04
CA LEU A 96 -6.43 -14.41 -5.21
C LEU A 96 -5.07 -15.06 -5.52
N ASP A 97 -4.29 -14.46 -6.43
CA ASP A 97 -2.93 -14.92 -6.72
C ASP A 97 -1.99 -14.59 -5.55
N ILE A 98 -1.71 -15.61 -4.73
CA ILE A 98 -0.80 -15.53 -3.58
C ILE A 98 0.64 -15.94 -3.91
N SER A 99 0.99 -16.11 -5.20
CA SER A 99 2.29 -16.67 -5.61
C SER A 99 3.51 -15.84 -5.19
N ASP A 100 3.33 -14.54 -4.93
CA ASP A 100 4.37 -13.62 -4.47
C ASP A 100 4.31 -13.33 -2.96
N SER A 101 3.40 -13.99 -2.24
CA SER A 101 3.14 -13.74 -0.83
C SER A 101 3.90 -14.72 0.08
N PRO A 102 4.26 -14.31 1.32
CA PRO A 102 4.83 -15.22 2.30
C PRO A 102 3.92 -16.43 2.56
N LYS A 103 4.52 -17.61 2.75
CA LYS A 103 3.77 -18.85 3.06
C LYS A 103 3.06 -18.81 4.42
N SER A 104 3.48 -17.94 5.31
CA SER A 104 2.96 -17.82 6.66
C SER A 104 3.24 -16.44 7.23
N SER A 105 2.31 -15.93 8.04
CA SER A 105 2.44 -14.65 8.73
C SER A 105 1.59 -14.64 10.00
N ALA A 106 1.63 -13.54 10.75
CA ALA A 106 0.76 -13.29 11.89
C ALA A 106 0.02 -11.96 11.68
N GLY A 107 -1.26 -11.93 12.05
CA GLY A 107 -2.07 -10.72 12.00
C GLY A 107 -1.73 -9.73 13.11
N LYS A 108 -1.73 -8.44 12.79
CA LYS A 108 -1.58 -7.34 13.76
C LYS A 108 -2.81 -6.44 13.72
N PRO A 109 -3.15 -5.72 14.80
CA PRO A 109 -4.28 -4.79 14.80
C PRO A 109 -4.22 -3.83 13.59
N GLY A 110 -5.30 -3.78 12.82
CA GLY A 110 -5.45 -3.01 11.59
C GLY A 110 -5.14 -3.78 10.30
N ASP A 111 -4.52 -4.95 10.38
CA ASP A 111 -4.19 -5.74 9.19
C ASP A 111 -5.46 -6.34 8.56
N ILE A 112 -5.52 -6.25 7.24
CA ILE A 112 -6.51 -6.94 6.40
C ILE A 112 -5.76 -8.06 5.67
N SER A 113 -6.20 -9.30 5.88
CA SER A 113 -5.53 -10.49 5.36
C SER A 113 -6.51 -11.45 4.71
N LEU A 114 -6.02 -12.22 3.75
CA LEU A 114 -6.66 -13.43 3.26
C LEU A 114 -6.13 -14.63 4.06
N TYR A 115 -7.00 -15.49 4.55
CA TYR A 115 -6.62 -16.83 4.98
C TYR A 115 -6.83 -17.82 3.83
N ALA A 116 -5.76 -18.10 3.10
CA ALA A 116 -5.79 -18.86 1.85
C ALA A 116 -6.36 -20.29 1.98
N PRO A 117 -6.17 -21.04 3.10
CA PRO A 117 -6.73 -22.39 3.23
C PRO A 117 -8.26 -22.44 3.14
N TRP A 118 -8.96 -21.37 3.56
CA TRP A 118 -10.42 -21.31 3.56
C TRP A 118 -11.00 -20.26 2.60
N GLY A 119 -10.18 -19.29 2.15
CA GLY A 119 -10.63 -18.23 1.26
C GLY A 119 -11.49 -17.17 1.96
N ASN A 120 -11.23 -16.91 3.24
CA ASN A 120 -11.89 -15.85 3.99
C ASN A 120 -10.97 -14.64 4.20
N ILE A 121 -11.58 -13.46 4.29
CA ILE A 121 -10.91 -12.25 4.80
C ILE A 121 -10.89 -12.32 6.32
N ALA A 122 -9.80 -11.82 6.88
CA ALA A 122 -9.60 -11.56 8.30
C ALA A 122 -9.13 -10.11 8.49
N ILE A 123 -9.84 -9.37 9.34
CA ILE A 123 -9.46 -8.01 9.75
C ILE A 123 -9.14 -8.03 11.24
N PHE A 124 -7.88 -7.80 11.56
CA PHE A 124 -7.38 -7.96 12.92
C PHE A 124 -7.62 -6.70 13.76
N TYR A 125 -8.08 -6.87 15.00
CA TYR A 125 -8.17 -5.81 16.01
C TYR A 125 -7.35 -6.12 17.27
N ASN A 126 -6.86 -7.36 17.36
CA ASN A 126 -5.84 -7.80 18.29
C ASN A 126 -4.72 -8.53 17.52
N ASN A 127 -3.65 -8.94 18.21
CA ASN A 127 -2.65 -9.81 17.61
C ASN A 127 -3.25 -11.19 17.32
N GLY A 128 -3.13 -11.64 16.07
CA GLY A 128 -3.48 -12.99 15.65
C GLY A 128 -2.34 -13.98 15.84
N PRO A 129 -2.62 -15.29 15.84
CA PRO A 129 -1.58 -16.31 15.85
C PRO A 129 -0.77 -16.29 14.55
N TYR A 130 0.45 -16.85 14.60
CA TYR A 130 1.20 -17.17 13.39
C TYR A 130 0.53 -18.34 12.67
N ALA A 131 0.19 -18.16 11.39
CA ALA A 131 -0.58 -19.13 10.62
C ALA A 131 -0.02 -19.32 9.21
N SER A 132 -0.04 -20.57 8.74
CA SER A 132 0.27 -20.90 7.34
C SER A 132 -0.89 -20.49 6.42
N GLY A 133 -0.56 -19.88 5.29
CA GLY A 133 -1.52 -19.37 4.33
C GLY A 133 -2.19 -18.05 4.71
N LEU A 134 -1.77 -17.40 5.81
CA LEU A 134 -2.22 -16.05 6.12
C LEU A 134 -1.43 -15.04 5.27
N VAL A 135 -2.13 -14.35 4.38
CA VAL A 135 -1.56 -13.42 3.39
C VAL A 135 -2.08 -12.02 3.67
N LYS A 136 -1.20 -11.12 4.10
CA LYS A 136 -1.55 -9.71 4.32
C LYS A 136 -1.85 -9.04 2.98
N LEU A 137 -3.01 -8.40 2.89
CA LEU A 137 -3.45 -7.63 1.72
C LEU A 137 -3.23 -6.13 1.92
N GLY A 138 -3.37 -5.64 3.15
CA GLY A 138 -3.27 -4.23 3.46
C GLY A 138 -3.42 -3.92 4.95
N HIS A 139 -3.64 -2.65 5.25
CA HIS A 139 -3.77 -2.14 6.61
C HIS A 139 -4.72 -0.94 6.68
N ILE A 140 -5.54 -0.88 7.73
CA ILE A 140 -6.37 0.27 8.08
C ILE A 140 -5.48 1.32 8.76
N LEU A 141 -5.37 2.52 8.20
CA LEU A 141 -4.43 3.55 8.67
C LEU A 141 -4.73 4.04 10.09
N GLU A 142 -6.01 4.05 10.48
CA GLU A 142 -6.46 4.39 11.82
C GLU A 142 -6.26 3.22 12.82
N GLY A 143 -5.73 2.08 12.36
CA GLY A 143 -5.63 0.84 13.11
C GLY A 143 -6.95 0.08 13.18
N GLY A 144 -6.93 -1.08 13.86
CA GLY A 144 -8.09 -1.99 13.92
C GLY A 144 -8.83 -2.03 15.26
N LYS A 145 -8.31 -1.40 16.32
CA LYS A 145 -8.79 -1.62 17.70
C LYS A 145 -10.30 -1.34 17.89
N TRP A 146 -10.83 -0.35 17.18
CA TRP A 146 -12.24 0.03 17.20
C TRP A 146 -13.20 -1.09 16.74
N LEU A 147 -12.73 -2.09 15.97
CA LEU A 147 -13.55 -3.23 15.57
C LEU A 147 -13.98 -4.08 16.78
N GLU A 148 -13.23 -4.03 17.89
CA GLU A 148 -13.58 -4.74 19.12
C GLU A 148 -14.94 -4.31 19.68
N ASP A 149 -15.34 -3.06 19.44
CA ASP A 149 -16.60 -2.51 19.93
C ASP A 149 -17.84 -3.12 19.24
N TYR A 150 -17.66 -3.73 18.07
CA TYR A 150 -18.72 -4.40 17.32
C TYR A 150 -18.92 -5.82 17.85
N LYS A 151 -19.91 -6.00 18.73
CA LYS A 151 -20.19 -7.28 19.41
C LYS A 151 -21.02 -8.26 18.59
N ASN A 152 -21.84 -7.75 17.68
CA ASN A 152 -22.63 -8.55 16.76
C ASN A 152 -22.01 -8.51 15.37
N ASP A 153 -22.46 -9.39 14.48
CA ASP A 153 -22.10 -9.28 13.08
C ASP A 153 -22.51 -7.92 12.49
N PHE A 154 -21.70 -7.42 11.57
CA PHE A 154 -21.95 -6.13 10.93
C PHE A 154 -21.46 -6.13 9.49
N GLU A 155 -22.02 -5.24 8.67
CA GLU A 155 -21.62 -5.10 7.28
C GLU A 155 -20.47 -4.11 7.12
N VAL A 156 -19.58 -4.41 6.18
CA VAL A 156 -18.54 -3.51 5.70
C VAL A 156 -18.60 -3.44 4.18
N THR A 157 -18.31 -2.28 3.63
CA THR A 157 -18.09 -2.09 2.19
C THR A 157 -16.69 -1.55 1.97
N PHE A 158 -15.94 -2.18 1.07
CA PHE A 158 -14.69 -1.66 0.55
C PHE A 158 -14.92 -1.03 -0.81
N GLU A 159 -14.39 0.17 -1.03
CA GLU A 159 -14.48 0.91 -2.29
C GLU A 159 -13.11 1.48 -2.67
N LYS A 160 -12.89 1.72 -3.96
CA LYS A 160 -11.70 2.45 -4.41
C LYS A 160 -11.80 3.89 -3.91
N ASN A 161 -10.70 4.44 -3.41
CA ASN A 161 -10.62 5.83 -2.95
C ASN A 161 -9.89 6.64 -4.03
N GLU A 162 -10.66 7.30 -4.89
CA GLU A 162 -10.18 8.14 -6.01
C GLU A 162 -9.56 9.46 -5.53
#